data_AF-A0AA90NUV3-F1
#
_entry.id   AF-A0AA90NUV3-F1
#
_cell.length_a   1.000
_cell.length_b   1.000
_cell.length_c   1.000
_cell.angle_alpha   90.00
_cell.angle_beta   90.00
_cell.angle_gamma   90.00
#
_symmetry.space_group_name_H-M   'P 1'
#
loop_
_entity.id
_entity.type
_entity.pdbx_description
1 polymer ?
#
loop_
_entity_poly.entity_id
_entity_poly.type
_entity_poly.pdbx_seq_one_letter_code
_entity_poly.pdbx_strand_id
1 'polypeptide(L)'
;MDEVYKWLIAFGILGVQFFLSRRTNVYWGAILPVLYLVFIFEWLSNRMDNGHPFHTIFVAFTGLMILLGGWAQGRESLKNKRMKELEKMKLHDIN
;
A
#
# COMPACT_ATOMS: atom_id res chain seq x y z
N MET A 1 3.62 28.44 6.01
CA MET A 1 3.91 27.14 6.62
C MET A 1 4.89 26.43 5.71
N ASP A 2 6.18 26.48 6.06
CA ASP A 2 7.28 26.02 5.20
C ASP A 2 7.10 24.58 4.70
N GLU A 3 7.36 24.37 3.41
CA GLU A 3 7.38 23.05 2.74
C GLU A 3 8.20 22.01 3.49
N VAL A 4 9.23 22.45 4.22
CA VAL A 4 10.08 21.63 5.07
C VAL A 4 9.28 20.90 6.17
N TYR A 5 8.27 21.54 6.77
CA TYR A 5 7.42 20.93 7.79
C TYR A 5 6.52 19.84 7.19
N LYS A 6 6.01 20.04 5.97
CA LYS A 6 5.21 19.02 5.26
C LYS A 6 6.05 17.76 4.98
N TRP A 7 7.28 17.94 4.52
CA TRP A 7 8.20 16.82 4.26
C TRP A 7 8.59 16.09 5.55
N LEU A 8 8.86 16.80 6.65
CA LEU A 8 9.17 16.19 7.94
C LEU A 8 8.03 15.32 8.48
N ILE A 9 6.79 15.80 8.35
CA ILE A 9 5.59 15.03 8.72
C ILE A 9 5.44 13.81 7.82
N ALA A 10 5.65 13.95 6.51
CA ALA A 10 5.59 12.84 5.56
C ALA A 10 6.65 11.76 5.86
N PHE A 11 7.90 12.16 6.15
CA PHE A 11 8.98 11.25 6.53
C PHE A 11 8.74 10.58 7.89
N GLY A 12 8.16 11.31 8.86
CA GLY A 12 7.75 10.75 10.15
C GLY A 12 6.69 9.67 9.99
N ILE A 13 5.66 9.94 9.16
CA ILE A 13 4.63 8.96 8.82
C ILE A 13 5.22 7.75 8.10
N LEU A 14 6.13 7.95 7.13
CA LEU A 14 6.86 6.89 6.42
C LEU A 14 7.74 6.03 7.34
N GLY A 15 8.40 6.65 8.32
CA GLY A 15 9.25 5.97 9.30
C GLY A 15 8.44 5.12 10.27
N VAL A 16 7.36 5.68 10.82
CA VAL A 16 6.36 4.93 11.61
C VAL A 16 5.72 3.84 10.74
N GLN A 17 5.61 4.08 9.43
CA GLN A 17 5.02 3.13 8.53
C GLN A 17 5.92 1.92 8.25
N PHE A 18 7.22 2.15 8.11
CA PHE A 18 8.20 1.11 7.84
C PHE A 18 8.48 0.26 9.09
N PHE A 19 8.87 0.94 10.17
CA PHE A 19 8.20 0.86 11.47
C PHE A 19 7.42 -0.42 11.79
N LEU A 20 6.15 -0.27 11.48
CA LEU A 20 5.10 -1.11 11.98
C LEU A 20 4.70 -2.13 10.88
N SER A 21 5.15 -1.96 9.63
CA SER A 21 5.04 -2.94 8.52
C SER A 21 5.84 -4.22 8.70
N ARG A 22 6.85 -4.18 9.56
CA ARG A 22 7.53 -5.40 10.02
C ARG A 22 6.69 -6.26 10.96
N ARG A 23 5.62 -5.73 11.60
CA ARG A 23 4.70 -6.56 12.38
C ARG A 23 3.59 -7.09 11.49
N THR A 24 3.50 -8.42 11.42
CA THR A 24 2.42 -9.41 11.10
C THR A 24 1.07 -8.99 10.51
N ASN A 25 0.68 -7.72 10.53
CA ASN A 25 -0.68 -7.24 10.48
C ASN A 25 -1.02 -6.61 9.11
N VAL A 26 -2.16 -7.03 8.59
CA VAL A 26 -2.73 -6.78 7.26
C VAL A 26 -2.72 -5.30 6.86
N TYR A 27 -2.98 -4.44 7.84
CA TYR A 27 -3.13 -2.99 7.69
C TYR A 27 -1.84 -2.29 7.23
N TRP A 28 -0.69 -2.91 7.42
CA TRP A 28 0.60 -2.33 7.05
C TRP A 28 0.93 -2.37 5.58
N GLY A 29 0.45 -3.36 4.84
CA GLY A 29 0.58 -3.35 3.39
C GLY A 29 -0.48 -2.47 2.71
N ALA A 30 -1.62 -2.26 3.38
CA ALA A 30 -2.70 -1.40 2.88
C ALA A 30 -2.35 0.09 2.92
N ILE A 31 -1.28 0.45 3.62
CA ILE A 31 -0.82 1.83 3.72
C ILE A 31 -0.33 2.40 2.37
N LEU A 32 0.22 1.54 1.49
CA LEU A 32 0.70 1.92 0.17
C LEU A 32 -0.48 2.32 -0.76
N PRO A 33 -1.57 1.53 -0.86
CA PRO A 33 -2.77 1.97 -1.55
C PRO A 33 -3.46 3.17 -0.88
N VAL A 34 -3.38 3.33 0.46
CA VAL A 34 -3.95 4.50 1.16
C VAL A 34 -3.16 5.78 0.85
N LEU A 35 -1.83 5.76 0.89
CA LEU A 35 -0.98 6.88 0.48
C LEU A 35 -1.21 7.27 -0.97
N TYR A 36 -1.35 6.26 -1.83
CA TYR A 36 -1.64 6.47 -3.24
C TYR A 36 -3.01 7.14 -3.47
N LEU A 37 -4.03 6.79 -2.69
CA LEU A 37 -5.34 7.46 -2.71
C LEU A 37 -5.23 8.94 -2.33
N VAL A 38 -4.48 9.27 -1.27
CA VAL A 38 -4.26 10.66 -0.84
C VAL A 38 -3.55 11.47 -1.94
N PHE A 39 -2.51 10.91 -2.55
CA PHE A 39 -1.80 11.51 -3.68
C PHE A 39 -2.70 11.72 -4.90
N ILE A 40 -3.51 10.72 -5.25
CA ILE A 40 -4.50 10.84 -6.34
C ILE A 40 -5.50 11.94 -6.05
N PHE A 41 -6.00 12.05 -4.82
CA PHE A 41 -7.00 13.05 -4.46
C PHE A 41 -6.45 14.47 -4.58
N GLU A 42 -5.24 14.70 -4.06
CA GLU A 42 -4.58 16.00 -4.16
C GLU A 42 -4.24 16.34 -5.62
N TRP A 43 -3.76 15.37 -6.40
CA TRP A 43 -3.43 15.54 -7.81
C TRP A 43 -4.67 15.77 -8.69
N LEU A 44 -5.76 15.05 -8.43
CA LEU A 44 -7.04 15.19 -9.13
C LEU A 44 -7.67 16.54 -8.81
N SER A 45 -7.66 16.96 -7.53
CA SER A 45 -8.17 18.27 -7.11
C SER A 45 -7.39 19.41 -7.77
N ASN A 46 -6.08 19.28 -7.96
CA ASN A 46 -5.24 20.30 -8.59
C ASN A 46 -5.32 20.28 -10.14
N ARG A 47 -5.77 19.17 -10.74
CA ARG A 47 -5.93 19.01 -12.20
C ARG A 47 -7.36 19.23 -12.70
N MET A 48 -8.37 19.20 -11.84
CA MET A 48 -9.76 19.47 -12.23
C MET A 48 -9.95 20.85 -12.87
N ASP A 49 -9.11 21.82 -12.54
CA ASP A 49 -9.13 23.17 -13.13
C ASP A 49 -8.60 23.21 -14.59
N ASN A 50 -7.90 22.16 -15.03
CA ASN A 50 -7.20 22.10 -16.32
C ASN A 50 -7.89 21.13 -17.32
N GLY A 51 -9.19 21.30 -17.61
CA GLY A 51 -9.88 20.91 -18.85
C GLY A 51 -9.91 19.43 -19.32
N HIS A 52 -9.06 18.53 -18.84
CA HIS A 52 -8.96 17.12 -19.26
C HIS A 52 -9.14 16.13 -18.08
N PRO A 53 -10.36 16.04 -17.52
CA PRO A 53 -10.64 15.16 -16.38
C PRO A 53 -10.56 13.67 -16.73
N PHE A 54 -10.92 13.28 -17.96
CA PHE A 54 -10.98 11.87 -18.37
C PHE A 54 -9.63 11.16 -18.35
N HIS A 55 -8.58 11.79 -18.89
CA HIS A 55 -7.23 11.19 -18.91
C HIS A 55 -6.67 11.03 -17.49
N THR A 56 -6.91 12.02 -16.63
CA THR A 56 -6.46 12.02 -15.23
C THR A 56 -7.12 10.90 -14.43
N ILE A 57 -8.44 10.71 -14.60
CA ILE A 57 -9.18 9.62 -13.95
C ILE A 57 -8.72 8.25 -14.45
N PHE A 58 -8.46 8.09 -15.75
CA PHE A 58 -8.03 6.82 -16.31
C PHE A 58 -6.67 6.38 -15.75
N VAL A 59 -5.69 7.29 -15.71
CA VAL A 59 -4.36 7.03 -15.13
C VAL A 59 -4.46 6.70 -13.64
N ALA A 60 -5.29 7.44 -12.90
CA ALA A 60 -5.54 7.20 -11.48
C ALA A 60 -6.14 5.79 -11.24
N PHE A 61 -7.11 5.38 -12.07
CA PHE A 61 -7.77 4.08 -11.96
C PHE A 61 -6.81 2.92 -12.28
N THR A 62 -6.02 3.05 -13.35
CA THR A 62 -5.03 2.04 -13.73
C THR A 62 -3.98 1.85 -12.64
N GLY A 63 -3.43 2.93 -12.08
CA GLY A 63 -2.44 2.82 -11.01
C GLY A 63 -3.02 2.22 -9.73
N LEU A 64 -4.28 2.50 -9.41
CA LEU A 64 -4.97 1.90 -8.26
C LEU A 64 -5.13 0.39 -8.43
N MET A 65 -5.50 -0.05 -9.63
CA MET A 65 -5.70 -1.47 -9.96
C MET A 65 -4.39 -2.26 -9.83
N ILE A 66 -3.27 -1.70 -10.30
CA ILE A 66 -1.93 -2.31 -10.19
C ILE A 66 -1.51 -2.41 -8.71
N LEU A 67 -1.73 -1.35 -7.93
CA LEU A 67 -1.38 -1.31 -6.51
C LEU A 67 -2.19 -2.31 -5.67
N LEU A 68 -3.51 -2.36 -5.88
CA LEU A 68 -4.38 -3.31 -5.19
C LEU A 68 -4.08 -4.75 -5.61
N GLY A 69 -3.87 -4.99 -6.91
CA GLY A 69 -3.51 -6.29 -7.44
C GLY A 69 -2.18 -6.81 -6.88
N GLY A 70 -1.13 -5.97 -6.90
CA GLY A 70 0.17 -6.31 -6.35
C GLY A 70 0.14 -6.56 -4.84
N TRP A 71 -0.64 -5.77 -4.10
CA TRP A 71 -0.84 -5.98 -2.67
C TRP A 71 -1.59 -7.29 -2.36
N ALA A 72 -2.69 -7.58 -3.07
CA ALA A 72 -3.46 -8.80 -2.91
C ALA A 72 -2.61 -10.05 -3.21
N GLN A 73 -1.86 -10.02 -4.31
CA GLN A 73 -0.96 -11.12 -4.70
C GLN A 73 0.19 -11.32 -3.70
N GLY A 74 0.78 -10.23 -3.21
CA GLY A 74 1.82 -10.27 -2.18
C GLY A 74 1.30 -10.92 -0.88
N ARG A 75 0.04 -10.68 -0.53
CA ARG A 75 -0.61 -11.28 0.64
C ARG A 75 -0.93 -12.76 0.45
N GLU A 76 -1.37 -13.15 -0.73
CA GLU A 76 -1.63 -14.54 -1.06
C GLU A 76 -0.35 -15.39 -1.00
N SER A 77 0.76 -14.86 -1.52
CA SER A 77 2.08 -15.49 -1.41
C SER A 77 2.51 -15.70 0.06
N LEU A 78 2.27 -14.70 0.92
CA LEU A 78 2.62 -14.75 2.34
C LEU A 78 1.72 -15.72 3.13
N LYS A 79 0.45 -15.86 2.74
CA LYS A 79 -0.47 -16.88 3.27
C LYS A 79 0.00 -18.29 2.87
N ASN A 80 0.37 -18.48 1.61
CA ASN A 80 0.85 -19.77 1.10
C ASN A 80 2.17 -20.20 1.77
N LYS A 81 3.10 -19.26 2.03
CA LYS A 81 4.32 -19.56 2.78
C LYS A 81 4.02 -20.02 4.21
N ARG A 82 3.11 -19.32 4.92
CA ARG A 82 2.70 -19.73 6.27
C ARG A 82 2.01 -21.08 6.30
N MET A 83 1.20 -21.40 5.30
CA MET A 83 0.52 -22.69 5.22
C MET A 83 1.51 -23.85 5.02
N LYS A 84 2.53 -23.66 4.17
CA LYS A 84 3.61 -24.64 3.99
C LYS A 84 4.45 -24.86 5.25
N GLU A 85 4.74 -23.81 6.00
CA GLU A 85 5.44 -23.93 7.28
C GLU A 85 4.59 -24.68 8.32
N LEU A 86 3.28 -24.43 8.36
CA LEU A 86 2.35 -25.12 9.24
C LEU A 86 2.23 -26.62 8.91
N GLU A 87 2.25 -26.96 7.63
CA GLU A 87 2.20 -28.34 7.14
C GLU A 87 3.48 -29.11 7.49
N LYS A 88 4.66 -28.47 7.37
CA LYS A 88 5.93 -29.04 7.87
C LYS A 88 5.89 -29.31 9.37
N MET A 89 5.35 -28.40 10.17
CA MET A 89 5.23 -28.60 11.62
C MET A 89 4.31 -29.78 11.95
N LYS A 90 3.16 -29.92 11.26
CA LYS A 90 2.27 -31.08 11.44
C LYS A 90 2.92 -32.41 11.09
N LEU A 91 3.71 -32.45 10.01
CA LEU A 91 4.42 -33.67 9.60
C LEU A 91 5.50 -34.08 10.61
N HIS A 92 6.11 -33.12 11.29
CA HIS A 92 7.12 -33.38 12.32
C HIS A 92 6.51 -33.75 13.68
N ASP A 93 5.27 -33.36 13.95
CA ASP A 93 4.56 -33.66 15.21
C ASP A 93 3.86 -35.04 15.19
N ILE A 94 3.53 -35.55 13.99
CA ILE A 94 2.90 -36.86 13.79
C ILE A 94 3.91 -38.03 13.79
N ASN A 95 5.21 -37.75 13.69
CA ASN A 95 6.28 -38.76 13.63
C ASN A 95 7.21 -38.68 14.85
#